data_AF-A0A150RPH6-F1
#
_entry.id   AF-A0A150RPH6-F1
#
_cell.length_a   1.000
_cell.length_b   1.000
_cell.length_c   1.000
_cell.angle_alpha   90.00
_cell.angle_beta   90.00
_cell.angle_gamma   90.00
#
_symmetry.space_group_name_H-M   'P 1'
#
loop_
_entity.id
_entity.type
_entity.pdbx_description
1 polymer ?
#
loop_
_entity_poly.entity_id
_entity_poly.type
_entity_poly.pdbx_seq_one_letter_code
_entity_poly.pdbx_strand_id
1 'polypeptide(L)'
;KGAAPFPQDAAGFSKRVDEKSAKLRARVEAKMQKGGVPEARRAEVRKALDEVQAKVRAAVDAAARDGVITQAEAKRVRKVAREARKAIGKQLGLEQKPTKKQKRGKGTKRILVPETV
;
A
#
# COMPACT_ATOMS: atom_id res chain seq x y z
N LYS A 1 18.74 -3.14 -2.88
CA LYS A 1 17.99 -4.04 -1.95
C LYS A 1 17.88 -5.40 -2.62
N GLY A 2 18.75 -6.34 -2.25
CA GLY A 2 18.84 -7.66 -2.88
C GLY A 2 17.52 -8.41 -2.81
N ALA A 3 17.17 -9.11 -3.89
CA ALA A 3 16.11 -10.10 -3.84
C ALA A 3 16.45 -11.12 -2.75
N ALA A 4 15.46 -11.60 -2.01
CA ALA A 4 15.70 -12.72 -1.10
C ALA A 4 16.30 -13.87 -1.92
N PRO A 5 17.30 -14.60 -1.41
CA PRO A 5 17.77 -15.81 -2.08
C PRO A 5 16.56 -16.74 -2.19
N PHE A 6 16.22 -17.07 -3.43
CA PHE A 6 15.22 -18.09 -3.75
C PHE A 6 15.97 -19.31 -4.26
N PRO A 7 15.51 -20.53 -3.99
CA PRO A 7 14.32 -20.89 -3.21
C PRO A 7 14.41 -20.56 -1.72
N GLN A 8 13.28 -20.28 -1.06
CA GLN A 8 13.23 -20.08 0.39
C GLN A 8 12.17 -20.98 1.03
N ASP A 9 12.38 -21.33 2.29
CA ASP A 9 11.42 -22.09 3.09
C ASP A 9 10.06 -21.38 3.19
N ALA A 10 8.99 -22.17 3.05
CA ALA A 10 7.62 -21.66 3.06
C ALA A 10 7.23 -21.02 4.40
N ALA A 11 7.63 -21.60 5.53
CA ALA A 11 7.36 -21.04 6.85
C ALA A 11 8.11 -19.71 7.05
N GLY A 12 9.37 -19.64 6.61
CA GLY A 12 10.15 -18.41 6.59
C GLY A 12 9.52 -17.30 5.74
N PHE A 13 8.96 -17.64 4.58
CA PHE A 13 8.24 -16.68 3.75
C PHE A 13 6.91 -16.24 4.38
N SER A 14 6.14 -17.18 4.93
CA SER A 14 4.87 -16.91 5.59
C SER A 14 5.04 -15.92 6.74
N LYS A 15 6.03 -16.16 7.62
CA LYS A 15 6.39 -15.24 8.71
C LYS A 15 6.72 -13.83 8.21
N ARG A 16 7.48 -13.71 7.12
CA ARG A 16 7.79 -12.41 6.49
C ARG A 16 6.57 -11.72 5.89
N VAL A 17 5.63 -12.50 5.34
CA VAL A 17 4.36 -12.00 4.80
C VAL A 17 3.49 -11.46 5.94
N ASP A 18 3.38 -12.19 7.06
CA ASP A 18 2.66 -11.76 8.25
C ASP A 18 3.26 -10.49 8.85
N GLU A 19 4.59 -10.40 9.01
CA GLU A 19 5.24 -9.17 9.48
C GLU A 19 4.95 -7.96 8.58
N LYS A 20 4.95 -8.15 7.25
CA LYS A 20 4.63 -7.10 6.29
C LYS A 20 3.15 -6.71 6.32
N SER A 21 2.29 -7.64 6.70
CA SER A 21 0.86 -7.42 6.85
C SER A 21 0.56 -6.67 8.15
N ALA A 22 1.21 -7.04 9.26
CA ALA A 22 1.16 -6.30 10.53
C ALA A 22 1.67 -4.86 10.37
N LYS A 23 2.84 -4.66 9.73
CA LYS A 23 3.38 -3.32 9.44
C LYS A 23 2.45 -2.49 8.56
N LEU A 24 1.70 -3.12 7.64
CA LEU A 24 0.71 -2.40 6.86
C LEU A 24 -0.46 -1.95 7.73
N ARG A 25 -1.01 -2.85 8.55
CA ARG A 25 -2.14 -2.56 9.46
C ARG A 25 -1.80 -1.38 10.37
N ALA A 26 -0.62 -1.42 11.00
CA ALA A 26 -0.13 -0.31 11.83
C ALA A 26 0.01 1.02 11.05
N ARG A 27 0.53 0.99 9.82
CA ARG A 27 0.64 2.20 8.98
C ARG A 27 -0.72 2.77 8.57
N VAL A 28 -1.66 1.90 8.25
CA VAL A 28 -3.02 2.30 7.86
C VAL A 28 -3.74 2.87 9.07
N GLU A 29 -3.64 2.23 10.24
CA GLU A 29 -4.18 2.74 11.50
C GLU A 29 -3.58 4.09 11.89
N ALA A 30 -2.26 4.24 11.84
CA ALA A 30 -1.60 5.53 12.07
C ALA A 30 -2.08 6.62 11.09
N LYS A 31 -2.32 6.28 9.82
CA LYS A 31 -2.91 7.22 8.85
C LYS A 31 -4.36 7.57 9.18
N MET A 32 -5.16 6.58 9.61
CA MET A 32 -6.56 6.80 9.97
C MET A 32 -6.71 7.66 11.23
N GLN A 33 -5.83 7.47 12.21
CA GLN A 33 -5.75 8.30 13.40
C GLN A 33 -5.32 9.73 13.04
N LYS A 34 -4.25 9.91 12.26
CA LYS A 34 -3.76 11.24 11.83
C LYS A 34 -4.73 11.98 10.92
N GLY A 35 -5.46 11.26 10.08
CA GLY A 35 -6.40 11.83 9.11
C GLY A 35 -7.81 12.07 9.66
N GLY A 36 -8.06 11.81 10.95
CA GLY A 36 -9.39 12.00 11.54
C GLY A 36 -10.47 11.13 10.90
N VAL A 37 -10.11 9.94 10.39
CA VAL A 37 -11.07 9.07 9.68
C VAL A 37 -12.15 8.59 10.67
N PRO A 38 -13.45 8.70 10.35
CA PRO A 38 -14.54 8.25 11.21
C PRO A 38 -14.43 6.76 11.55
N GLU A 39 -14.89 6.36 12.74
CA GLU A 39 -14.78 4.98 13.22
C GLU A 39 -15.47 3.96 12.28
N ALA A 40 -16.64 4.31 11.73
CA ALA A 40 -17.33 3.49 10.74
C ALA A 40 -16.42 3.17 9.53
N ARG A 41 -15.73 4.18 8.99
CA ARG A 41 -14.75 4.01 7.92
C ARG A 41 -13.55 3.18 8.38
N ARG A 42 -13.07 3.36 9.62
CA ARG A 42 -11.97 2.54 10.18
C ARG A 42 -12.32 1.06 10.26
N ALA A 43 -13.57 0.75 10.63
CA ALA A 43 -14.06 -0.62 10.67
C ALA A 43 -14.10 -1.25 9.26
N GLU A 44 -14.57 -0.50 8.25
CA GLU A 44 -14.51 -0.93 6.84
C GLU A 44 -13.06 -1.18 6.39
N VAL A 45 -12.13 -0.28 6.74
CA VAL A 45 -10.71 -0.43 6.43
C VAL A 45 -10.11 -1.69 7.04
N ARG A 46 -10.42 -1.95 8.32
CA ARG A 46 -9.94 -3.14 9.04
C ARG A 46 -10.48 -4.41 8.38
N LYS A 47 -11.78 -4.48 8.10
CA LYS A 47 -12.39 -5.62 7.38
C LYS A 47 -11.72 -5.87 6.03
N ALA A 48 -11.53 -4.82 5.24
CA ALA A 48 -10.90 -4.95 3.93
C ALA A 48 -9.43 -5.42 4.07
N LEU A 49 -8.68 -4.91 5.05
CA LEU A 49 -7.32 -5.38 5.34
C LEU A 49 -7.30 -6.85 5.74
N ASP A 50 -8.23 -7.30 6.59
CA ASP A 50 -8.33 -8.69 7.01
C ASP A 50 -8.66 -9.63 5.82
N GLU A 51 -9.59 -9.23 4.93
CA GLU A 51 -9.86 -9.97 3.68
C GLU A 51 -8.61 -10.11 2.80
N VAL A 52 -7.81 -9.04 2.71
CA VAL A 52 -6.58 -9.08 1.92
C VAL A 52 -5.50 -9.92 2.58
N GLN A 53 -5.41 -9.90 3.90
CA GLN A 53 -4.52 -10.82 4.61
C GLN A 53 -4.94 -12.27 4.37
N ALA A 54 -6.24 -12.58 4.38
CA ALA A 54 -6.74 -13.91 4.07
C ALA A 54 -6.38 -14.35 2.63
N LYS A 55 -6.61 -13.48 1.62
CA LYS A 55 -6.23 -13.78 0.22
C LYS A 55 -4.73 -14.02 0.06
N VAL A 56 -3.90 -13.24 0.75
CA VAL A 56 -2.45 -13.38 0.69
C VAL A 56 -2.00 -14.66 1.40
N ARG A 57 -2.58 -15.00 2.56
CA ARG A 57 -2.31 -16.25 3.27
C ARG A 57 -2.68 -17.46 2.42
N ALA A 58 -3.87 -17.49 1.84
CA ALA A 58 -4.28 -18.56 0.93
C ALA A 58 -3.32 -18.73 -0.27
N ALA A 59 -2.80 -17.63 -0.82
CA ALA A 59 -1.80 -17.68 -1.89
C ALA A 59 -0.44 -18.19 -1.40
N VAL A 60 -0.05 -17.89 -0.16
CA VAL A 60 1.14 -18.45 0.49
C VAL A 60 0.95 -19.94 0.74
N ASP A 61 -0.18 -20.37 1.30
CA ASP A 61 -0.50 -21.78 1.56
C ASP A 61 -0.48 -22.60 0.26
N ALA A 62 -1.04 -22.05 -0.82
CA ALA A 62 -0.99 -22.69 -2.14
C ALA A 62 0.45 -22.85 -2.66
N ALA A 63 1.31 -21.84 -2.45
CA ALA A 63 2.73 -21.89 -2.83
C ALA A 63 3.58 -22.70 -1.83
N ALA A 64 3.09 -22.92 -0.61
CA ALA A 64 3.77 -23.66 0.44
C ALA A 64 3.55 -25.17 0.33
N ARG A 65 2.70 -25.65 -0.59
CA ARG A 65 2.41 -27.07 -0.79
C ARG A 65 3.65 -27.90 -1.04
N ASP A 66 4.62 -27.35 -1.76
CA ASP A 66 5.89 -28.00 -2.08
C ASP A 66 6.95 -27.78 -0.97
N GLY A 67 6.58 -27.14 0.15
CA GLY A 67 7.47 -26.79 1.26
C GLY A 67 8.45 -25.64 0.95
N VAL A 68 8.57 -25.26 -0.32
CA VAL A 68 9.54 -24.29 -0.81
C VAL A 68 8.84 -23.28 -1.70
N ILE A 69 9.11 -21.99 -1.46
CA ILE A 69 8.55 -20.92 -2.28
C ILE A 69 9.62 -20.40 -3.23
N THR A 70 9.35 -20.54 -4.53
CA THR A 70 10.20 -20.02 -5.60
C THR A 70 10.03 -18.51 -5.80
N GLN A 71 10.95 -17.91 -6.55
CA GLN A 71 10.88 -16.48 -6.88
C GLN A 71 9.58 -16.14 -7.64
N ALA A 72 9.17 -17.01 -8.57
CA ALA A 72 7.97 -16.82 -9.38
C ALA A 72 6.71 -16.80 -8.49
N GLU A 73 6.61 -17.73 -7.55
CA GLU A 73 5.47 -17.83 -6.63
C GLU A 73 5.43 -16.67 -5.65
N ALA A 74 6.57 -16.32 -5.04
CA ALA A 74 6.66 -15.15 -4.20
C ALA A 74 6.30 -13.86 -4.95
N LYS A 75 6.63 -13.76 -6.24
CA LYS A 75 6.23 -12.62 -7.08
C LYS A 75 4.71 -12.61 -7.32
N ARG A 76 4.08 -13.77 -7.52
CA ARG A 76 2.61 -13.89 -7.63
C ARG A 76 1.92 -13.47 -6.32
N VAL A 77 2.35 -14.01 -5.18
CA VAL A 77 1.83 -13.63 -3.84
C VAL A 77 1.97 -12.12 -3.62
N ARG A 78 3.15 -11.56 -3.92
CA ARG A 78 3.39 -10.11 -3.79
C ARG A 78 2.51 -9.29 -4.73
N LYS A 79 2.23 -9.77 -5.94
CA LYS A 79 1.37 -9.08 -6.90
C LYS A 79 -0.08 -9.03 -6.38
N VAL A 80 -0.61 -10.18 -5.96
CA VAL A 80 -1.95 -10.29 -5.33
C VAL A 80 -2.05 -9.36 -4.13
N ALA A 81 -1.06 -9.39 -3.23
CA ALA A 81 -1.02 -8.49 -2.08
C ALA A 81 -1.01 -7.01 -2.50
N ARG A 82 -0.29 -6.63 -3.56
CA ARG A 82 -0.21 -5.25 -4.04
C ARG A 82 -1.51 -4.76 -4.65
N GLU A 83 -2.13 -5.58 -5.50
CA GLU A 83 -3.39 -5.24 -6.17
C GLU A 83 -4.51 -5.10 -5.16
N ALA A 84 -4.58 -6.03 -4.21
CA ALA A 84 -5.56 -6.00 -3.14
C ALA A 84 -5.37 -4.77 -2.22
N ARG A 85 -4.13 -4.42 -1.86
CA ARG A 85 -3.84 -3.17 -1.11
C ARG A 85 -4.19 -1.91 -1.89
N LYS A 86 -3.99 -1.89 -3.21
CA LYS A 86 -4.40 -0.76 -4.07
C LYS A 86 -5.92 -0.63 -4.11
N ALA A 87 -6.65 -1.73 -4.24
CA ALA A 87 -8.11 -1.74 -4.24
C ALA A 87 -8.66 -1.14 -2.94
N ILE A 88 -8.12 -1.56 -1.79
CA ILE A 88 -8.40 -0.99 -0.47
C ILE A 88 -8.12 0.52 -0.43
N GLY A 89 -6.92 0.94 -0.85
CA GLY A 89 -6.54 2.36 -0.85
C GLY A 89 -7.46 3.24 -1.69
N LYS A 90 -7.95 2.68 -2.81
CA LYS A 90 -8.90 3.33 -3.72
C LYS A 90 -10.32 3.36 -3.14
N GLN A 91 -10.82 2.24 -2.59
CA GLN A 91 -12.15 2.14 -1.97
C GLN A 91 -12.29 3.07 -0.76
N LEU A 92 -11.21 3.25 0.01
CA LEU A 92 -11.25 3.99 1.26
C LEU A 92 -10.83 5.45 1.13
N GLY A 93 -10.53 5.92 -0.08
CA GLY A 93 -10.05 7.30 -0.31
C GLY A 93 -8.73 7.63 0.41
N LEU A 94 -8.00 6.62 0.90
CA LEU A 94 -6.67 6.79 1.52
C LEU A 94 -5.60 7.13 0.47
N GLU A 95 -5.93 7.00 -0.82
CA GLU A 95 -5.38 7.80 -1.89
C GLU A 95 -5.83 9.27 -1.75
N GLN A 96 -5.43 9.93 -0.67
CA GLN A 96 -5.06 11.32 -0.85
C GLN A 96 -3.90 11.29 -1.84
N LYS A 97 -4.22 11.47 -3.13
CA LYS A 97 -3.33 12.24 -3.99
C LYS A 97 -2.88 13.41 -3.12
N PRO A 98 -1.59 13.75 -3.00
CA PRO A 98 -1.30 15.13 -2.66
C PRO A 98 -2.11 15.92 -3.68
N THR A 99 -3.20 16.54 -3.25
CA THR A 99 -3.87 17.58 -4.01
C THR A 99 -2.71 18.45 -4.45
N LYS A 100 -2.44 18.41 -5.75
CA LYS A 100 -1.29 19.05 -6.41
C LYS A 100 -0.94 20.27 -5.57
N LYS A 101 0.29 20.31 -5.02
CA LYS A 101 0.84 21.52 -4.41
C LYS A 101 0.30 22.67 -5.23
N GLN A 102 -0.65 23.37 -4.61
CA GLN A 102 -1.23 24.60 -5.10
C GLN A 102 -0.04 25.41 -5.57
N LYS A 103 -0.06 25.75 -6.86
CA LYS A 103 0.96 26.50 -7.58
C LYS A 103 1.86 27.26 -6.59
N ARG A 104 3.08 26.79 -6.32
CA ARG A 104 4.11 27.73 -5.83
C ARG A 104 4.18 28.75 -6.95
N GLY A 105 3.68 29.96 -6.69
CA GLY A 105 3.60 31.03 -7.66
C GLY A 105 4.93 31.13 -8.38
N LYS A 106 4.94 30.72 -9.64
CA LYS A 106 5.98 31.11 -10.59
C LYS A 106 5.77 32.61 -10.75
N GLY A 107 6.76 33.38 -10.32
CA GLY A 107 6.69 34.82 -10.13
C GLY A 107 5.87 35.55 -11.18
N THR A 108 4.84 36.25 -10.73
CA THR A 108 4.24 37.40 -11.39
C THR A 108 4.45 38.52 -10.36
N LYS A 109 5.11 39.64 -10.58
CA LYS A 109 5.13 40.62 -11.69
C LYS A 109 6.52 41.30 -11.66
N ARG A 110 7.11 41.74 -12.76
CA ARG A 110 6.72 42.96 -13.50
C ARG A 110 7.14 42.81 -14.97
N ILE A 111 6.16 42.64 -15.84
CA ILE A 111 6.24 43.21 -17.18
C ILE A 111 5.80 44.66 -16.98
N LEU A 112 6.75 45.59 -17.10
CA LEU A 112 6.48 47.01 -17.25
C LEU A 112 6.03 47.18 -18.71
N VAL A 113 4.73 47.41 -18.93
CA VAL A 113 4.23 47.87 -20.24
C VAL A 113 4.01 49.38 -20.11
N PRO A 114 4.46 50.17 -21.10
CA PRO A 114 4.45 51.63 -21.05
C PRO A 114 3.06 52.17 -21.39
N GLU A 115 2.66 53.26 -20.76
CA GLU A 115 1.61 54.14 -21.29
C GLU A 115 1.92 55.60 -20.96
N THR A 116 1.95 56.36 -22.04
CA THR A 116 2.07 57.81 -22.20
C THR A 116 0.87 58.56 -21.63
N VAL A 117 1.12 59.62 -20.85
CA VAL A 117 0.47 60.96 -20.95
C VAL A 117 1.51 61.99 -20.51
#